data_AF-A0A6A6GVC3-F1
#
_entry.id   AF-A0A6A6GVC3-F1
#
_cell.length_a   1.000
_cell.length_b   1.000
_cell.length_c   1.000
_cell.angle_alpha   90.00
_cell.angle_beta   90.00
_cell.angle_gamma   90.00
#
_symmetry.space_group_name_H-M   'P 1'
#
loop_
_entity.id
_entity.type
_entity.pdbx_description
1 polymer ?
#
loop_
_entity_poly.entity_id
_entity_poly.type
_entity_poly.pdbx_seq_one_letter_code
_entity_poly.pdbx_strand_id
1 'polypeptide(L)'
;MTIPNPQPIDQPPESRSTEDNTFADIFDSSPLDASQNSAPVAEPSEIPRLRSTHINAGYRDGISSSKVRYVQDGFDEGYSLGATIGLKAGFVLGVAESLMKALGRRRLIVRKGLSSTTTATFGSSQVSDGKQEHSRLKQREDLEHKRGKMLVEAEAVRAEASKELAVPSLFGRQYFGEDGVWTYDVPGKEEEVTFVEIADAHPLIEKWTKVIRDLVAAWEVDLEACAKAVQLQDEG
;
A
#
# COMPACT_ATOMS: atom_id res chain seq x y z
N MET A 1 68.05 12.59 23.52
CA MET A 1 66.64 12.72 23.13
C MET A 1 66.03 11.33 23.17
N THR A 2 65.30 11.04 24.25
CA THR A 2 64.70 9.74 24.52
C THR A 2 63.22 9.99 24.80
N ILE A 3 62.36 9.38 23.98
CA ILE A 3 60.90 9.52 24.03
C ILE A 3 60.37 8.66 25.18
N PRO A 4 59.47 9.16 26.06
CA PRO A 4 58.86 8.31 27.08
C PRO A 4 57.72 7.46 26.49
N ASN A 5 57.67 6.23 27.00
CA ASN A 5 56.79 5.12 26.69
C ASN A 5 55.31 5.37 27.10
N PRO A 6 54.28 5.05 26.28
CA PRO A 6 52.88 5.13 26.69
C PRO A 6 52.47 3.93 27.57
N GLN A 7 51.71 4.20 28.64
CA GLN A 7 51.20 3.19 29.56
C GLN A 7 50.02 2.39 28.96
N PRO A 8 49.83 1.11 29.34
CA PRO A 8 48.73 0.27 28.85
C PRO A 8 47.37 0.68 29.41
N ILE A 9 46.34 0.55 28.59
CA ILE A 9 44.92 0.77 28.90
C ILE A 9 44.47 -0.29 29.91
N ASP A 10 44.04 0.15 31.09
CA ASP A 10 43.56 -0.69 32.18
C ASP A 10 42.07 -1.06 32.01
N GLN A 11 41.71 -2.22 32.55
CA GLN A 11 40.52 -3.06 32.32
C GLN A 11 39.16 -2.45 32.74
N PRO A 12 38.01 -2.97 32.25
CA PRO A 12 36.68 -2.53 32.66
C PRO A 12 36.30 -3.08 34.06
N PRO A 13 35.77 -2.27 34.99
CA PRO A 13 35.29 -2.80 36.26
C PRO A 13 33.91 -3.46 36.13
N GLU A 14 33.85 -4.69 36.64
CA GLU A 14 32.65 -5.51 36.83
C GLU A 14 31.62 -4.88 37.79
N SER A 15 30.39 -5.34 37.62
CA SER A 15 29.13 -4.99 38.29
C SER A 15 29.17 -4.82 39.82
N ARG A 16 28.63 -3.70 40.32
CA ARG A 16 28.20 -3.54 41.71
C ARG A 16 26.71 -3.20 41.75
N SER A 17 25.91 -4.15 42.22
CA SER A 17 24.51 -4.00 42.59
C SER A 17 24.39 -3.07 43.80
N THR A 18 23.72 -1.93 43.65
CA THR A 18 23.11 -1.20 44.76
C THR A 18 21.86 -0.51 44.22
N GLU A 19 20.72 -1.16 44.43
CA GLU A 19 19.44 -0.50 44.42
C GLU A 19 19.46 0.51 45.56
N ASP A 20 19.55 1.81 45.24
CA ASP A 20 19.24 2.87 46.18
C ASP A 20 18.32 3.86 45.48
N ASN A 21 17.09 3.92 46.01
CA ASN A 21 15.95 4.73 45.60
C ASN A 21 16.23 6.23 45.64
N THR A 22 17.14 6.71 44.79
CA THR A 22 17.56 8.12 44.67
C THR A 22 16.62 8.91 43.76
N PHE A 23 15.35 8.47 43.64
CA PHE A 23 14.31 9.13 42.84
C PHE A 23 13.05 9.45 43.66
N ALA A 24 13.04 9.15 44.97
CA ALA A 24 11.83 9.25 45.80
C ALA A 24 11.67 10.57 46.59
N ASP A 25 12.70 11.40 46.73
CA ASP A 25 12.73 12.51 47.72
C ASP A 25 12.57 13.93 47.14
N ILE A 26 12.12 14.07 45.88
CA ILE A 26 11.95 15.40 45.24
C ILE A 26 10.57 16.00 45.49
N PHE A 27 9.56 15.20 45.87
CA PHE A 27 8.17 15.65 45.91
C PHE A 27 7.48 15.61 47.27
N ASP A 28 8.17 15.27 48.37
CA ASP A 28 7.59 15.22 49.73
C ASP A 28 8.18 16.28 50.67
N SER A 29 8.00 17.56 50.35
CA SER A 29 8.19 18.60 51.35
C SER A 29 6.98 19.51 51.35
N SER A 30 5.99 19.11 52.14
CA SER A 30 4.91 19.99 52.59
C SER A 30 5.51 21.19 53.38
N PRO A 31 4.96 22.40 53.22
CA PRO A 31 5.60 23.62 53.71
C PRO A 31 5.34 23.78 55.21
N LEU A 32 6.38 23.63 56.02
CA LEU A 32 6.35 23.87 57.46
C LEU A 32 7.47 24.85 57.85
N ASP A 33 7.06 26.11 57.97
CA ASP A 33 7.46 27.13 58.95
C ASP A 33 8.96 27.37 59.26
N ALA A 34 9.45 28.59 58.96
CA ALA A 34 10.07 29.49 59.95
C ALA A 34 10.84 30.66 59.29
N SER A 35 10.28 31.86 59.45
CA SER A 35 10.93 33.14 59.80
C SER A 35 12.39 33.41 59.40
N GLN A 36 12.51 34.37 58.47
CA GLN A 36 13.46 35.49 58.47
C GLN A 36 14.97 35.19 58.52
N ASN A 37 15.61 35.24 57.35
CA ASN A 37 16.85 36.00 57.21
C ASN A 37 16.95 36.57 55.79
N SER A 38 16.60 37.85 55.64
CA SER A 38 16.82 38.64 54.43
C SER A 38 18.29 39.02 54.32
N ALA A 39 19.13 38.05 53.94
CA ALA A 39 20.40 38.35 53.30
C ALA A 39 20.12 38.84 51.86
N PRO A 40 20.86 39.81 51.31
CA PRO A 40 20.73 40.14 49.90
C PRO A 40 21.17 38.92 49.09
N VAL A 41 20.19 38.12 48.64
CA VAL A 41 20.42 37.04 47.69
C VAL A 41 20.91 37.75 46.44
N ALA A 42 22.22 37.75 46.25
CA ALA A 42 22.80 38.00 44.94
C ALA A 42 22.25 36.88 44.06
N GLU A 43 21.10 37.16 43.43
CA GLU A 43 20.45 36.34 42.42
C GLU A 43 21.57 35.82 41.49
N PRO A 44 21.92 34.53 41.58
CA PRO A 44 23.01 33.99 40.77
C PRO A 44 22.54 34.12 39.33
N SER A 45 23.15 35.06 38.61
CA SER A 45 22.79 35.50 37.26
C SER A 45 21.90 34.50 36.50
N GLU A 46 20.67 34.93 36.19
CA GLU A 46 19.71 34.15 35.39
C GLU A 46 20.19 33.96 33.93
N ILE A 47 21.26 34.64 33.52
CA ILE A 47 21.84 34.58 32.18
C ILE A 47 22.47 33.19 31.89
N PRO A 48 23.34 32.63 32.75
CA PRO A 48 23.78 31.24 32.66
C PRO A 48 22.65 30.21 32.63
N ARG A 49 21.60 30.38 33.45
CA ARG A 49 20.44 29.49 33.47
C ARG A 49 19.66 29.55 32.16
N LEU A 50 19.36 30.76 31.68
CA LEU A 50 18.67 30.97 30.42
C LEU A 50 19.47 30.42 29.23
N ARG A 51 20.81 30.58 29.23
CA ARG A 51 21.68 29.96 28.22
C ARG A 51 21.65 28.44 28.30
N SER A 52 21.72 27.85 29.50
CA SER A 52 21.62 26.39 29.67
C SER A 52 20.27 25.86 29.16
N THR A 53 19.16 26.50 29.54
CA THR A 53 17.83 26.15 29.07
C THR A 53 17.71 26.28 27.55
N HIS A 54 18.25 27.36 26.96
CA HIS A 54 18.23 27.57 25.51
C HIS A 54 19.12 26.57 24.77
N ILE A 55 20.32 26.29 25.26
CA ILE A 55 21.24 25.31 24.66
C ILE A 55 20.62 23.91 24.72
N ASN A 56 20.06 23.52 25.87
CA ASN A 56 19.40 22.22 26.02
C ASN A 56 18.15 22.12 25.16
N ALA A 57 17.34 23.18 25.08
CA ALA A 57 16.17 23.24 24.21
C ALA A 57 16.58 23.16 22.73
N GLY A 58 17.60 23.90 22.31
CA GLY A 58 18.11 23.92 20.94
C GLY A 58 18.80 22.62 20.52
N TYR A 59 19.51 21.95 21.43
CA TYR A 59 20.08 20.63 21.18
C TYR A 59 18.97 19.58 21.04
N ARG A 60 17.97 19.60 21.93
CA ARG A 60 16.82 18.70 21.85
C ARG A 60 16.05 18.92 20.56
N ASP A 61 15.80 20.17 20.20
CA ASP A 61 15.12 20.53 18.95
C ASP A 61 15.96 20.10 17.75
N GLY A 62 17.25 20.43 17.71
CA GLY A 62 18.15 20.04 16.62
C GLY A 62 18.21 18.52 16.39
N ILE A 63 18.27 17.71 17.44
CA ILE A 63 18.22 16.24 17.31
C ILE A 63 16.84 15.77 16.84
N SER A 64 15.78 16.36 17.38
CA SER A 64 14.40 16.03 16.98
C SER A 64 14.17 16.36 15.51
N SER A 65 14.44 17.60 15.09
CA SER A 65 14.31 18.07 13.72
C SER A 65 15.17 17.27 12.75
N SER A 66 16.40 16.90 13.13
CA SER A 66 17.29 16.10 12.27
C SER A 66 16.77 14.68 12.06
N LYS A 67 16.23 14.05 13.11
CA LYS A 67 15.60 12.73 13.01
C LYS A 67 14.33 12.75 12.17
N VAL A 68 13.48 13.75 12.37
CA VAL A 68 12.25 13.91 11.58
C VAL A 68 12.60 14.10 10.11
N ARG A 69 13.55 14.99 9.80
CA ARG A 69 13.97 15.26 8.43
C ARG A 69 14.50 14.01 7.72
N TYR A 70 15.39 13.26 8.36
CA TYR A 70 15.94 12.02 7.80
C TYR A 70 14.85 10.99 7.44
N VAL A 71 13.85 10.85 8.30
CA VAL A 71 12.74 9.92 8.07
C VAL A 71 11.79 10.40 6.96
N GLN A 72 11.55 11.71 6.86
CA GLN A 72 10.68 12.27 5.82
C GLN A 72 11.35 12.22 4.44
N ASP A 73 12.64 12.57 4.35
CA ASP A 73 13.37 12.54 3.08
C ASP A 73 13.32 11.12 2.46
N GLY A 74 13.54 10.07 3.27
CA GLY A 74 13.39 8.68 2.81
C GLY A 74 11.96 8.26 2.46
N PHE A 75 10.94 8.81 3.14
CA PHE A 75 9.54 8.56 2.80
C PHE A 75 9.19 9.20 1.45
N ASP A 76 9.59 10.45 1.23
CA ASP A 76 9.29 11.20 0.02
C ASP A 76 9.91 10.53 -1.23
N GLU A 77 11.13 9.98 -1.09
CA GLU A 77 11.79 9.19 -2.14
C GLU A 77 10.99 7.93 -2.50
N GLY A 78 10.50 7.18 -1.52
CA GLY A 78 9.76 5.93 -1.74
C GLY A 78 8.28 6.12 -2.10
N TYR A 79 7.66 7.23 -1.68
CA TYR A 79 6.21 7.45 -1.80
C TYR A 79 5.75 7.50 -3.26
N SER A 80 6.49 8.19 -4.12
CA SER A 80 6.14 8.33 -5.55
C SER A 80 6.15 6.99 -6.31
N LEU A 81 7.17 6.16 -6.08
CA LEU A 81 7.27 4.81 -6.62
C LEU A 81 6.17 3.91 -6.04
N GLY A 82 5.98 3.95 -4.72
CA GLY A 82 4.95 3.19 -4.02
C GLY A 82 3.54 3.52 -4.52
N ALA A 83 3.26 4.79 -4.79
CA ALA A 83 2.00 5.25 -5.38
C ALA A 83 1.80 4.68 -6.79
N THR A 84 2.85 4.63 -7.60
CA THR A 84 2.79 4.10 -8.97
C THR A 84 2.53 2.59 -8.98
N ILE A 85 3.23 1.84 -8.14
CA ILE A 85 3.04 0.39 -7.96
C ILE A 85 1.64 0.11 -7.39
N GLY A 86 1.23 0.86 -6.37
CA GLY A 86 -0.09 0.76 -5.75
C GLY A 86 -1.22 1.04 -6.74
N LEU A 87 -1.06 2.05 -7.61
CA LEU A 87 -2.02 2.36 -8.67
C LEU A 87 -2.15 1.20 -9.66
N LYS A 88 -1.04 0.62 -10.11
CA LYS A 88 -1.03 -0.51 -11.05
C LYS A 88 -1.65 -1.76 -10.43
N ALA A 89 -1.27 -2.10 -9.20
CA ALA A 89 -1.86 -3.22 -8.46
C ALA A 89 -3.38 -3.01 -8.25
N GLY A 90 -3.79 -1.79 -7.88
CA GLY A 90 -5.19 -1.41 -7.73
C GLY A 90 -5.98 -1.51 -9.05
N PHE A 91 -5.37 -1.12 -10.17
CA PHE A 91 -5.97 -1.27 -11.49
C PHE A 91 -6.21 -2.74 -11.84
N VAL A 92 -5.20 -3.60 -11.66
CA VAL A 92 -5.29 -5.05 -11.90
C VAL A 92 -6.41 -5.67 -11.05
N LEU A 93 -6.46 -5.36 -9.75
CA LEU A 93 -7.54 -5.83 -8.86
C LEU A 93 -8.91 -5.28 -9.27
N GLY A 94 -8.98 -4.01 -9.65
CA GLY A 94 -10.21 -3.36 -10.11
C GLY A 94 -10.76 -4.00 -11.38
N VAL A 95 -9.90 -4.37 -12.34
CA VAL A 95 -10.32 -5.10 -13.54
C VAL A 95 -10.87 -6.48 -13.16
N ALA A 96 -10.19 -7.23 -12.28
CA ALA A 96 -10.68 -8.52 -11.80
C ALA A 96 -12.06 -8.40 -11.11
N GLU A 97 -12.27 -7.38 -10.27
CA GLU A 97 -13.56 -7.12 -9.63
C GLU A 97 -14.64 -6.70 -10.62
N SER A 98 -14.27 -5.87 -11.61
CA SER A 98 -15.20 -5.45 -12.65
C SER A 98 -15.69 -6.64 -13.47
N LEU A 99 -14.82 -7.63 -13.72
CA LEU A 99 -15.15 -8.85 -14.43
C LEU A 99 -16.17 -9.71 -13.66
N MET A 100 -15.99 -9.86 -12.33
CA MET A 100 -16.97 -10.53 -11.48
C MET A 100 -18.32 -9.81 -11.50
N LYS A 101 -18.32 -8.48 -11.36
CA LYS A 101 -19.55 -7.68 -11.40
C LYS A 101 -20.22 -7.73 -12.77
N ALA A 102 -19.44 -7.76 -13.86
CA ALA A 102 -19.93 -7.90 -15.22
C ALA A 102 -20.63 -9.24 -15.43
N LEU A 103 -20.04 -10.34 -14.95
CA LEU A 103 -20.64 -11.67 -14.95
C LEU A 103 -21.91 -11.74 -14.09
N GLY A 104 -21.97 -11.00 -12.98
CA GLY A 104 -23.15 -10.86 -12.13
C GLY A 104 -24.30 -10.08 -12.78
N ARG A 105 -24.00 -9.22 -13.76
CA ARG A 105 -25.01 -8.52 -14.56
C ARG A 105 -25.60 -9.48 -15.59
N ARG A 106 -26.93 -9.54 -15.69
CA ARG A 106 -27.67 -10.37 -16.67
C ARG A 106 -27.42 -9.98 -18.14
N ARG A 107 -26.67 -8.90 -18.37
CA ARG A 107 -26.31 -8.33 -19.67
C ARG A 107 -24.83 -8.60 -19.94
N LEU A 108 -24.42 -9.88 -19.93
CA LEU A 108 -23.14 -10.24 -20.49
C LEU A 108 -23.20 -9.91 -21.98
N ILE A 109 -22.50 -8.85 -22.37
CA ILE A 109 -22.27 -8.50 -23.76
C ILE A 109 -21.20 -9.48 -24.24
N VAL A 110 -21.62 -10.73 -24.44
CA VAL A 110 -20.85 -11.69 -25.23
C VAL A 110 -20.87 -11.12 -26.64
N ARG A 111 -19.69 -10.81 -27.19
CA ARG A 111 -19.53 -10.30 -28.55
C ARG A 111 -20.00 -11.36 -29.55
N LYS A 112 -21.30 -11.44 -29.80
CA LYS A 112 -21.78 -12.11 -31.01
C LYS A 112 -21.72 -11.10 -32.14
N GLY A 113 -20.55 -11.01 -32.78
CA GLY A 113 -20.29 -10.35 -34.06
C GLY A 113 -21.14 -9.12 -34.34
N LEU A 114 -20.63 -7.93 -34.00
CA LEU A 114 -21.17 -6.67 -34.47
C LEU A 114 -20.97 -6.59 -36.00
N SER A 115 -21.94 -7.12 -36.74
CA SER A 115 -22.24 -6.64 -38.08
C SER A 115 -23.26 -5.51 -37.93
N SER A 116 -22.90 -4.40 -38.54
CA SER A 116 -23.68 -3.19 -38.78
C SER A 116 -25.12 -3.45 -39.23
N THR A 117 -26.02 -2.54 -38.84
CA THR A 117 -27.20 -2.10 -39.60
C THR A 117 -28.22 -3.17 -39.98
N THR A 118 -29.41 -3.12 -39.34
CA THR A 118 -30.69 -2.95 -40.05
C THR A 118 -31.85 -2.98 -39.05
N THR A 119 -32.75 -2.01 -39.24
CA THR A 119 -34.16 -2.07 -38.90
C THR A 119 -34.73 -3.47 -39.07
N ALA A 120 -35.12 -4.11 -37.98
CA ALA A 120 -35.94 -5.32 -38.00
C ALA A 120 -37.19 -5.08 -37.15
N THR A 121 -38.20 -4.55 -37.86
CA THR A 121 -39.62 -4.83 -37.74
C THR A 121 -39.98 -5.90 -36.70
N PHE A 122 -40.65 -5.46 -35.63
CA PHE A 122 -41.34 -6.31 -34.66
C PHE A 122 -42.54 -6.99 -35.32
N GLY A 123 -42.30 -8.12 -35.98
CA GLY A 123 -43.31 -9.06 -36.40
C GLY A 123 -43.67 -10.00 -35.25
N SER A 124 -44.87 -9.83 -34.70
CA SER A 124 -45.54 -10.78 -33.82
C SER A 124 -45.76 -12.11 -34.54
N SER A 125 -45.46 -13.24 -33.90
CA SER A 125 -46.14 -14.52 -34.14
C SER A 125 -45.87 -15.49 -32.99
N GLN A 126 -46.90 -15.74 -32.22
CA GLN A 126 -47.04 -16.96 -31.41
C GLN A 126 -47.27 -18.16 -32.35
N VAL A 127 -46.69 -19.31 -32.05
CA VAL A 127 -47.37 -20.61 -31.79
C VAL A 127 -46.31 -21.72 -31.68
N SER A 128 -46.57 -22.58 -30.70
CA SER A 128 -45.69 -23.49 -29.97
C SER A 128 -45.14 -24.69 -30.75
N ASP A 129 -43.90 -25.06 -30.42
CA ASP A 129 -43.32 -26.38 -30.68
C ASP A 129 -42.67 -26.87 -29.38
N GLY A 130 -43.33 -27.77 -28.64
CA GLY A 130 -42.93 -28.19 -27.30
C GLY A 130 -41.53 -28.83 -27.20
N LYS A 131 -40.97 -29.27 -28.34
CA LYS A 131 -39.56 -29.69 -28.44
C LYS A 131 -38.58 -28.51 -28.45
N GLN A 132 -38.96 -27.37 -29.01
CA GLN A 132 -38.13 -26.16 -29.02
C GLN A 132 -38.03 -25.54 -27.63
N GLU A 133 -39.07 -25.64 -26.82
CA GLU A 133 -39.08 -25.10 -25.46
C GLU A 133 -38.16 -25.90 -24.54
N HIS A 134 -38.15 -27.23 -24.65
CA HIS A 134 -37.20 -28.09 -23.91
C HIS A 134 -35.74 -27.87 -24.33
N SER A 135 -35.49 -27.61 -25.63
CA SER A 135 -34.17 -27.23 -26.13
C SER A 135 -33.72 -25.86 -25.61
N ARG A 136 -34.64 -24.90 -25.47
CA ARG A 136 -34.35 -23.57 -24.92
C ARG A 136 -34.13 -23.60 -23.41
N LEU A 137 -34.89 -24.42 -22.68
CA LEU A 137 -34.72 -24.63 -21.24
C LEU A 137 -33.36 -25.28 -20.95
N LYS A 138 -32.99 -26.34 -21.69
CA LYS A 138 -31.64 -26.92 -21.60
C LYS A 138 -30.53 -25.91 -21.90
N GLN A 139 -30.67 -25.13 -22.98
CA GLN A 139 -29.68 -24.08 -23.29
C GLN A 139 -29.57 -23.04 -22.18
N ARG A 140 -30.67 -22.68 -21.52
CA ARG A 140 -30.66 -21.75 -20.38
C ARG A 140 -29.98 -22.35 -19.15
N GLU A 141 -30.26 -23.61 -18.83
CA GLU A 141 -29.60 -24.34 -17.74
C GLU A 141 -28.09 -24.47 -17.99
N ASP A 142 -27.67 -24.81 -19.20
CA ASP A 142 -26.26 -24.91 -19.59
C ASP A 142 -25.55 -23.54 -19.49
N LEU A 143 -26.23 -22.46 -19.89
CA LEU A 143 -25.71 -21.09 -19.77
C LEU A 143 -25.59 -20.64 -18.31
N GLU A 144 -26.58 -21.00 -17.47
CA GLU A 144 -26.57 -20.69 -16.05
C GLU A 144 -25.48 -21.47 -15.31
N HIS A 145 -25.31 -22.75 -15.64
CA HIS A 145 -24.22 -23.57 -15.11
C HIS A 145 -22.85 -23.04 -15.56
N LYS A 146 -22.71 -22.70 -16.84
CA LYS A 146 -21.49 -22.08 -17.38
C LYS A 146 -21.17 -20.76 -16.65
N ARG A 147 -22.18 -19.92 -16.44
CA ARG A 147 -22.05 -18.64 -15.71
C ARG A 147 -21.67 -18.84 -14.25
N GLY A 148 -22.30 -19.80 -13.56
CA GLY A 148 -21.95 -20.17 -12.19
C GLY A 148 -20.50 -20.63 -12.09
N LYS A 149 -20.04 -21.46 -13.03
CA LYS A 149 -18.64 -21.89 -13.12
C LYS A 149 -17.68 -20.71 -13.34
N MET A 150 -18.00 -19.80 -14.26
CA MET A 150 -17.19 -18.60 -14.51
C MET A 150 -17.13 -17.66 -13.31
N LEU A 151 -18.22 -17.53 -12.53
CA LEU A 151 -18.23 -16.72 -11.31
C LEU A 151 -17.31 -17.29 -10.23
N VAL A 152 -17.34 -18.61 -10.01
CA VAL A 152 -16.45 -19.27 -9.04
C VAL A 152 -14.99 -19.14 -9.47
N GLU A 153 -14.71 -19.29 -10.76
CA GLU A 153 -13.37 -19.11 -11.32
C GLU A 153 -12.90 -17.65 -11.17
N ALA A 154 -13.76 -16.67 -11.47
CA ALA A 154 -13.45 -15.25 -11.31
C ALA A 154 -13.17 -14.89 -9.84
N GLU A 155 -13.98 -15.42 -8.92
CA GLU A 155 -13.82 -15.19 -7.49
C GLU A 155 -12.52 -15.80 -6.95
N ALA A 156 -12.20 -17.02 -7.38
CA ALA A 156 -10.93 -17.68 -7.02
C ALA A 156 -9.73 -16.86 -7.51
N VAL A 157 -9.76 -16.40 -8.77
CA VAL A 157 -8.71 -15.55 -9.34
C VAL A 157 -8.58 -14.25 -8.57
N ARG A 158 -9.69 -13.57 -8.26
CA ARG A 158 -9.67 -12.30 -7.53
C ARG A 158 -9.20 -12.48 -6.09
N ALA A 159 -9.60 -13.55 -5.42
CA ALA A 159 -9.16 -13.86 -4.07
C ALA A 159 -7.64 -14.10 -4.04
N GLU A 160 -7.10 -14.86 -4.99
CA GLU A 160 -5.67 -15.13 -5.06
C GLU A 160 -4.87 -13.88 -5.46
N ALA A 161 -5.36 -13.12 -6.46
CA ALA A 161 -4.78 -11.84 -6.84
C ALA A 161 -4.72 -10.87 -5.67
N SER A 162 -5.77 -10.79 -4.85
CA SER A 162 -5.80 -9.89 -3.69
C SER A 162 -4.79 -10.24 -2.60
N LYS A 163 -4.47 -11.53 -2.45
CA LYS A 163 -3.47 -12.00 -1.49
C LYS A 163 -2.06 -11.71 -1.98
N GLU A 164 -1.78 -12.02 -3.25
CA GLU A 164 -0.45 -11.83 -3.84
C GLU A 164 -0.13 -10.34 -4.12
N LEU A 165 -1.11 -9.53 -4.51
CA LEU A 165 -0.95 -8.09 -4.74
C LEU A 165 -1.15 -7.27 -3.44
N ALA A 166 -1.18 -7.92 -2.29
CA ALA A 166 -1.22 -7.21 -1.02
C ALA A 166 0.08 -6.43 -0.78
N VAL A 167 0.00 -5.28 -0.11
CA VAL A 167 1.16 -4.42 0.22
C VAL A 167 2.34 -5.20 0.80
N PRO A 168 2.15 -6.15 1.75
CA PRO A 168 3.27 -6.92 2.31
C PRO A 168 3.99 -7.83 1.30
N SER A 169 3.30 -8.26 0.24
CA SER A 169 3.86 -9.13 -0.80
C SER A 169 4.46 -8.32 -1.95
N LEU A 170 3.87 -7.16 -2.29
CA LEU A 170 4.42 -6.24 -3.29
C LEU A 170 5.74 -5.62 -2.80
N PHE A 171 5.76 -5.11 -1.57
CA PHE A 171 6.95 -4.48 -0.98
C PHE A 171 7.75 -5.44 -0.11
N GLY A 172 7.67 -6.74 -0.41
CA GLY A 172 8.43 -7.76 0.30
C GLY A 172 9.93 -7.61 0.05
N ARG A 173 10.75 -8.09 1.00
CA ARG A 173 12.23 -8.12 0.89
C ARG A 173 12.77 -8.90 -0.33
N GLN A 174 11.90 -9.59 -1.05
CA GLN A 174 12.22 -10.32 -2.28
C GLN A 174 12.41 -9.37 -3.47
N TYR A 175 11.65 -8.27 -3.50
CA TYR A 175 11.65 -7.31 -4.61
C TYR A 175 12.32 -5.98 -4.24
N PHE A 176 12.42 -5.67 -2.94
CA PHE A 176 13.04 -4.45 -2.42
C PHE A 176 14.14 -4.79 -1.40
N GLY A 177 15.29 -4.13 -1.54
CA GLY A 177 16.39 -4.18 -0.57
C GLY A 177 16.09 -3.40 0.72
N GLU A 178 16.98 -3.52 1.71
CA GLU A 178 16.89 -2.75 2.97
C GLU A 178 17.02 -1.24 2.73
N ASP A 179 17.68 -0.86 1.63
CA ASP A 179 17.85 0.52 1.18
C ASP A 179 16.66 1.05 0.37
N GLY A 180 15.58 0.29 0.21
CA GLY A 180 14.38 0.69 -0.55
C GLY A 180 14.53 0.64 -2.08
N VAL A 181 15.68 0.19 -2.58
CA VAL A 181 15.95 0.02 -4.02
C VAL A 181 15.38 -1.32 -4.51
N TRP A 182 14.79 -1.33 -5.70
CA TRP A 182 14.25 -2.55 -6.33
C TRP A 182 15.38 -3.48 -6.82
N THR A 183 15.16 -4.79 -6.74
CA THR A 183 16.17 -5.82 -7.06
C THR A 183 15.92 -6.56 -8.39
N TYR A 184 14.79 -6.29 -9.05
CA TYR A 184 14.38 -6.94 -10.29
C TYR A 184 14.81 -6.14 -11.53
N ASP A 185 14.95 -6.85 -12.65
CA ASP A 185 15.37 -6.27 -13.93
C ASP A 185 14.25 -5.42 -14.54
N VAL A 186 14.54 -4.15 -14.79
CA VAL A 186 13.59 -3.20 -15.39
C VAL A 186 14.08 -2.84 -16.80
N PRO A 187 13.26 -3.04 -17.84
CA PRO A 187 13.64 -2.71 -19.20
C PRO A 187 13.74 -1.19 -19.38
N GLY A 188 14.95 -0.66 -19.36
CA GLY A 188 15.28 0.74 -19.62
C GLY A 188 16.79 0.95 -19.56
N LYS A 189 17.34 1.90 -20.34
CA LYS A 189 18.72 2.35 -20.10
C LYS A 189 18.73 2.97 -18.70
N GLU A 190 19.66 2.52 -17.86
CA GLU A 190 19.77 2.82 -16.42
C GLU A 190 19.63 4.31 -16.03
N GLU A 191 19.77 5.24 -16.99
CA GLU A 191 19.70 6.69 -16.78
C GLU A 191 18.30 7.35 -16.91
N GLU A 192 17.31 6.69 -17.53
CA GLU A 192 15.96 7.29 -17.74
C GLU A 192 14.80 6.33 -17.43
N VAL A 193 14.98 5.45 -16.44
CA VAL A 193 13.89 4.55 -16.07
C VAL A 193 12.80 5.32 -15.34
N THR A 194 11.60 5.33 -15.91
CA THR A 194 10.45 5.97 -15.27
C THR A 194 9.86 5.06 -14.19
N PHE A 195 9.26 5.64 -13.13
CA PHE A 195 8.58 4.85 -12.09
C PHE A 195 7.46 3.96 -12.64
N VAL A 196 6.88 4.32 -13.78
CA VAL A 196 5.85 3.53 -14.46
C VAL A 196 6.45 2.24 -15.03
N GLU A 197 7.61 2.32 -15.67
CA GLU A 197 8.33 1.14 -16.20
C GLU A 197 8.78 0.21 -15.08
N ILE A 198 9.25 0.78 -13.95
CA ILE A 198 9.60 0.00 -12.75
C ILE A 198 8.36 -0.75 -12.24
N ALA A 199 7.22 -0.05 -12.11
CA ALA A 199 5.98 -0.68 -11.67
C ALA A 199 5.47 -1.76 -12.64
N ASP A 200 5.63 -1.56 -13.95
CA ASP A 200 5.23 -2.53 -14.98
C ASP A 200 6.16 -3.75 -15.03
N ALA A 201 7.45 -3.58 -14.68
CA ALA A 201 8.42 -4.66 -14.58
C ALA A 201 8.30 -5.48 -13.28
N HIS A 202 7.47 -5.05 -12.34
CA HIS A 202 7.28 -5.77 -11.08
C HIS A 202 6.72 -7.19 -11.34
N PRO A 203 7.39 -8.28 -10.91
CA PRO A 203 7.04 -9.65 -11.31
C PRO A 203 5.60 -10.06 -11.00
N LEU A 204 5.08 -9.67 -9.83
CA LEU A 204 3.68 -9.93 -9.46
C LEU A 204 2.69 -9.16 -10.35
N ILE A 205 2.96 -7.88 -10.64
CA ILE A 205 2.07 -7.06 -11.47
C ILE A 205 2.06 -7.62 -12.89
N GLU A 206 3.21 -7.99 -13.45
CA GLU A 206 3.31 -8.58 -14.78
C GLU A 206 2.57 -9.93 -14.85
N LYS A 207 2.77 -10.81 -13.87
CA LYS A 207 2.07 -12.11 -13.76
C LYS A 207 0.55 -11.92 -13.78
N TRP A 208 0.02 -11.10 -12.87
CA TRP A 208 -1.41 -10.91 -12.73
C TRP A 208 -2.03 -10.15 -13.90
N THR A 209 -1.29 -9.22 -14.51
CA THR A 209 -1.70 -8.55 -15.75
C THR A 209 -1.89 -9.56 -16.88
N LYS A 210 -0.99 -10.56 -17.02
CA LYS A 210 -1.14 -11.64 -18.02
C LYS A 210 -2.37 -12.51 -17.73
N VAL A 211 -2.52 -12.98 -16.49
CA VAL A 211 -3.66 -13.81 -16.07
C VAL A 211 -4.99 -13.11 -16.35
N ILE A 212 -5.11 -11.82 -16.04
CA ILE A 212 -6.33 -11.04 -16.31
C ILE A 212 -6.54 -10.86 -17.81
N ARG A 213 -5.50 -10.54 -18.59
CA ARG A 213 -5.62 -10.43 -20.05
C ARG A 213 -6.11 -11.74 -20.66
N ASP A 214 -5.58 -12.87 -20.22
CA ASP A 214 -5.98 -14.19 -20.69
C ASP A 214 -7.44 -14.51 -20.32
N LEU A 215 -7.87 -14.16 -19.11
CA LEU A 215 -9.27 -14.33 -18.68
C LEU A 215 -10.24 -13.44 -19.47
N VAL A 216 -9.88 -12.17 -19.69
CA VAL A 216 -10.67 -11.24 -20.50
C VAL A 216 -10.79 -11.75 -21.93
N ALA A 217 -9.70 -12.25 -22.51
CA ALA A 217 -9.69 -12.84 -23.84
C ALA A 217 -10.54 -14.13 -23.92
N ALA A 218 -10.40 -15.02 -22.93
CA ALA A 218 -11.15 -16.27 -22.87
C ALA A 218 -12.66 -16.04 -22.73
N TRP A 219 -13.07 -14.96 -22.07
CA TRP A 219 -14.48 -14.68 -21.79
C TRP A 219 -15.11 -13.70 -22.79
N GLU A 220 -14.34 -13.23 -23.78
CA GLU A 220 -14.75 -12.23 -24.79
C GLU A 220 -15.43 -10.99 -24.19
N VAL A 221 -15.02 -10.60 -22.98
CA VAL A 221 -15.68 -9.50 -22.26
C VAL A 221 -15.20 -8.18 -22.83
N ASP A 222 -16.16 -7.39 -23.33
CA ASP A 222 -15.88 -6.04 -23.80
C ASP A 222 -15.73 -5.08 -22.62
N LEU A 223 -14.49 -4.79 -22.25
CA LEU A 223 -14.15 -3.89 -21.15
C LEU A 223 -14.74 -2.47 -21.35
N GLU A 224 -14.80 -1.97 -22.58
CA GLU A 224 -15.39 -0.67 -22.90
C GLU A 224 -16.91 -0.65 -22.71
N ALA A 225 -17.60 -1.71 -23.10
CA ALA A 225 -19.03 -1.84 -22.90
C ALA A 225 -19.37 -2.00 -21.41
N CYS A 226 -18.48 -2.65 -20.65
CA CYS A 226 -18.60 -2.77 -19.21
C CYS A 226 -18.42 -1.41 -18.50
N ALA A 227 -17.47 -0.57 -18.95
CA ALA A 227 -17.28 0.78 -18.44
C ALA A 227 -18.50 1.68 -18.71
N LYS A 228 -19.08 1.64 -19.91
CA LYS A 228 -20.30 2.40 -20.26
C LYS A 228 -21.52 1.96 -19.45
N ALA A 229 -21.62 0.67 -19.11
CA ALA A 229 -22.72 0.15 -18.30
C ALA A 229 -22.65 0.60 -16.82
N VAL A 230 -21.51 1.11 -16.35
CA VAL A 230 -21.36 1.71 -15.02
C VAL A 230 -21.79 3.18 -15.04
N GLN A 231 -21.41 3.93 -16.08
CA GLN A 231 -21.74 5.37 -16.20
C GLN A 231 -23.25 5.66 -16.27
N LEU A 232 -24.05 4.76 -16.82
CA LEU A 232 -25.51 4.90 -16.87
C LEU A 232 -26.21 4.75 -15.50
N GLN A 233 -25.49 4.44 -14.42
CA GLN A 233 -26.06 4.25 -13.09
C GLN A 233 -25.98 5.48 -12.20
N ASP A 234 -25.11 6.45 -12.47
CA ASP A 234 -24.94 7.63 -11.64
C ASP A 234 -25.86 8.80 -12.04
N GLU A 235 -26.65 8.65 -13.11
CA GLU A 235 -27.64 9.65 -13.57
C GLU A 235 -29.10 9.27 -13.26
N GLY A 236 -29.33 8.33 -12.33
CA GLY A 236 -30.67 7.80 -11.98
C GLY A 236 -31.12 8.11 -10.56
#